data_AF-A0A960XBL7-F1
#
_entry.id   AF-A0A960XBL7-F1
#
_cell.length_a   1.000
_cell.length_b   1.000
_cell.length_c   1.000
_cell.angle_alpha   90.00
_cell.angle_beta   90.00
_cell.angle_gamma   90.00
#
_symmetry.space_group_name_H-M   'P 1'
#
loop_
_entity.id
_entity.type
_entity.pdbx_description
1 polymer ?
#
loop_
_entity_poly.entity_id
_entity_poly.type
_entity_poly.pdbx_seq_one_letter_code
_entity_poly.pdbx_strand_id
1 'polypeptide(L)'
;MNLLPFVMMIIMILGLFSLSQFQGAVTHKKEHQLYLAYFRGLRETRNEKEKTAYKRSKIKRKSEPAQSKDSKPKNVKYFRINREGWEKGRLNLSTLLKKPHKYEGLETLAQSYVKQLYGHASFYPQDDNFPKILIKALVEIYAGNKNPPELYEIAFKDKTLNDIFFKMLHGTHTYDLEKKIGYP
;
A
#
# COMPACT_ATOMS: atom_id res chain seq x y z
N MET A 1 -59.89 -17.34 23.14
CA MET A 1 -58.61 -16.79 23.66
C MET A 1 -58.46 -15.38 23.13
N ASN A 2 -58.15 -14.39 23.98
CA ASN A 2 -57.98 -13.00 23.53
C ASN A 2 -56.71 -12.87 22.69
N LEU A 3 -56.86 -12.55 21.41
CA LEU A 3 -55.77 -12.41 20.44
C LEU A 3 -54.94 -11.12 20.66
N LEU A 4 -55.57 -10.10 21.25
CA LEU A 4 -54.99 -8.77 21.46
C LEU A 4 -53.66 -8.76 22.24
N PRO A 5 -53.52 -9.42 23.41
CA PRO A 5 -52.24 -9.46 24.13
C PRO A 5 -51.12 -10.15 23.35
N PHE A 6 -51.46 -11.12 22.50
CA PHE A 6 -50.47 -11.81 21.65
C PHE A 6 -49.92 -10.91 20.55
N VAL A 7 -50.78 -10.15 19.88
CA VAL A 7 -50.38 -9.17 18.86
C VAL A 7 -49.55 -8.04 19.48
N MET A 8 -49.95 -7.54 20.65
CA MET A 8 -49.18 -6.50 21.38
C MET A 8 -47.77 -6.97 21.75
N MET A 9 -47.63 -8.23 22.20
CA MET A 9 -46.32 -8.81 22.52
C MET A 9 -45.41 -8.86 21.28
N ILE A 10 -45.93 -9.27 20.13
CA ILE A 10 -45.17 -9.33 18.87
C ILE A 10 -44.71 -7.93 18.45
N ILE A 11 -45.60 -6.93 18.52
CA ILE A 11 -45.25 -5.53 18.19
C ILE A 11 -44.15 -5.02 19.14
N MET A 12 -44.22 -5.36 20.42
CA MET A 12 -43.22 -4.96 21.41
C MET A 12 -41.84 -5.58 21.12
N ILE A 13 -41.80 -6.87 20.76
CA ILE A 13 -40.58 -7.58 20.38
C ILE A 13 -39.96 -6.95 19.12
N LEU A 14 -40.77 -6.67 18.10
CA LEU A 14 -40.33 -6.01 16.88
C LEU A 14 -39.82 -4.58 17.14
N GLY A 15 -40.49 -3.84 18.02
CA GLY A 15 -40.08 -2.52 18.47
C GLY A 15 -38.69 -2.54 19.12
N LEU A 16 -38.46 -3.44 20.07
CA LEU A 16 -37.16 -3.61 20.72
C LEU A 16 -36.05 -4.00 19.73
N PHE A 17 -36.35 -4.89 18.77
CA PHE A 17 -35.39 -5.30 17.76
C PHE A 17 -35.01 -4.14 16.83
N SER A 18 -36.00 -3.36 16.39
CA SER A 18 -35.75 -2.18 15.54
C SER A 18 -34.91 -1.11 16.25
N LEU A 19 -35.14 -0.90 17.55
CA LEU A 19 -34.42 0.09 18.35
C LEU A 19 -32.93 -0.31 18.50
N SER A 20 -32.67 -1.59 18.74
CA SER A 20 -31.31 -2.13 18.83
C SER A 20 -30.54 -1.99 17.52
N GLN A 21 -31.17 -2.33 16.38
CA GLN A 21 -30.55 -2.19 15.06
C GLN A 21 -30.27 -0.72 14.71
N PHE A 22 -31.20 0.18 15.03
CA PHE A 22 -31.02 1.61 14.80
C PHE A 22 -29.89 2.19 15.65
N GLN A 23 -29.81 1.81 16.93
CA GLN A 23 -28.71 2.21 17.82
C GLN A 23 -27.35 1.67 17.32
N GLY A 24 -27.31 0.43 16.83
CA GLY A 24 -26.11 -0.14 16.22
C GLY A 24 -25.62 0.67 15.01
N ALA A 25 -26.55 1.02 14.10
CA ALA A 25 -26.22 1.81 12.92
C ALA A 25 -25.71 3.22 13.25
N VAL A 26 -26.34 3.90 14.22
CA VAL A 26 -25.90 5.23 14.69
C VAL A 26 -24.52 5.15 15.34
N THR A 27 -24.28 4.13 16.17
CA THR A 27 -23.00 3.94 16.86
C THR A 27 -21.88 3.67 15.87
N HIS A 28 -22.10 2.77 14.90
CA HIS A 28 -21.13 2.48 13.85
C HIS A 28 -20.78 3.72 13.01
N LYS A 29 -21.78 4.55 12.67
CA LYS A 29 -21.55 5.80 11.94
C LYS A 29 -20.70 6.79 12.75
N LYS A 30 -20.96 6.91 14.06
CA LYS A 30 -20.16 7.77 14.96
C LYS A 30 -18.73 7.27 15.12
N GLU A 31 -18.55 5.96 15.31
CA GLU A 31 -17.23 5.34 15.42
C GLU A 31 -16.41 5.53 14.14
N HIS A 32 -17.03 5.34 12.98
CA HIS A 32 -16.37 5.57 11.69
C HIS A 32 -15.93 7.04 11.52
N GLN A 33 -16.78 7.99 11.91
CA GLN A 33 -16.43 9.42 11.88
C GLN A 33 -15.28 9.76 12.84
N LEU A 34 -15.30 9.23 14.06
CA LEU A 34 -14.22 9.40 15.04
C LEU A 34 -12.91 8.81 14.54
N TYR A 35 -12.96 7.62 13.95
CA TYR A 35 -11.80 6.98 13.32
C TYR A 35 -11.21 7.88 12.22
N LEU A 36 -12.03 8.35 11.28
CA LEU A 36 -11.56 9.23 10.21
C LEU A 36 -10.97 10.55 10.75
N ALA A 37 -11.58 11.15 11.76
CA ALA A 37 -11.08 12.37 12.40
C ALA A 37 -9.71 12.13 13.07
N TYR A 38 -9.56 11.01 13.78
CA TYR A 38 -8.31 10.63 14.42
C TYR A 38 -7.16 10.47 13.40
N PHE A 39 -7.39 9.75 12.31
CA PHE A 39 -6.37 9.55 11.27
C PHE A 39 -6.03 10.84 10.51
N ARG A 40 -7.01 11.71 10.27
CA ARG A 40 -6.75 13.04 9.72
C ARG A 40 -5.85 13.86 10.65
N GLY A 41 -6.16 13.90 11.94
CA GLY A 41 -5.36 14.62 12.94
C GLY A 41 -3.92 14.10 13.05
N LEU A 42 -3.72 12.77 13.02
CA LEU A 42 -2.39 12.17 12.98
C LEU A 42 -1.60 12.56 11.73
N ARG A 43 -2.26 12.60 10.58
CA ARG A 43 -1.62 12.99 9.31
C ARG A 43 -1.23 14.46 9.32
N GLU A 44 -2.09 15.33 9.82
CA GLU A 44 -1.79 16.77 9.95
C GLU A 44 -0.61 17.03 10.89
N THR A 45 -0.61 16.42 12.07
CA THR A 45 0.52 16.55 13.01
C THR A 45 1.83 16.02 12.43
N ARG A 46 1.79 14.93 11.67
CA ARG A 46 2.98 14.43 10.97
C ARG A 46 3.47 15.42 9.90
N ASN A 47 2.55 15.95 9.09
CA ASN A 47 2.87 16.96 8.07
C ASN A 47 3.47 18.22 8.70
N GLU A 48 2.97 18.66 9.86
CA GLU A 48 3.54 19.80 10.58
C GLU A 48 4.95 19.52 11.10
N LYS A 49 5.19 18.32 11.66
CA LYS A 49 6.53 17.88 12.08
C LYS A 49 7.51 17.83 10.90
N GLU A 50 7.08 17.33 9.75
CA GLU A 50 7.91 17.28 8.54
C GLU A 50 8.18 18.69 8.00
N LYS A 51 7.18 19.58 7.98
CA LYS A 51 7.33 20.98 7.56
C LYS A 51 8.27 21.76 8.47
N THR A 52 8.18 21.57 9.78
CA THR A 52 9.08 22.22 10.76
C THR A 52 10.50 21.67 10.65
N ALA A 53 10.68 20.36 10.49
CA ALA A 53 11.99 19.75 10.24
C ALA A 53 12.63 20.30 8.94
N TYR A 54 11.85 20.45 7.87
CA TYR A 54 12.30 21.03 6.61
C TYR A 54 12.70 22.50 6.74
N LYS A 55 11.93 23.32 7.47
CA LYS A 55 12.31 24.72 7.75
C LYS A 55 13.62 24.78 8.53
N ARG A 56 13.79 23.93 9.56
CA ARG A 56 15.02 23.86 10.38
C ARG A 56 16.24 23.41 9.55
N SER A 57 16.08 22.46 8.63
CA SER A 57 17.18 22.02 7.77
C SER A 57 17.59 23.08 6.74
N LYS A 58 16.66 23.91 6.27
CA LYS A 58 16.97 25.09 5.44
C LYS A 58 17.74 26.17 6.19
N ILE A 59 17.41 26.41 7.47
CA ILE A 59 18.10 27.41 8.29
C ILE A 59 19.55 26.98 8.59
N LYS A 60 19.78 25.70 8.90
CA LYS A 60 21.15 25.16 9.10
C LYS A 60 22.07 25.27 7.87
N ARG A 61 21.51 25.29 6.65
CA ARG A 61 22.29 25.48 5.41
C ARG A 61 22.73 26.93 5.16
N LYS A 62 22.16 27.92 5.86
CA LYS A 62 22.50 29.34 5.67
C LYS A 62 23.65 29.83 6.57
N SER A 63 24.12 29.02 7.52
CA SER A 63 25.16 29.41 8.49
C SER A 63 26.55 28.86 8.20
N GLU A 64 26.79 28.22 7.05
CA GLU A 64 28.14 27.90 6.60
C GLU A 64 28.63 29.00 5.65
N PRO A 65 29.78 29.63 5.91
CA PRO A 65 30.32 30.66 5.01
C PRO A 65 30.62 30.02 3.65
N ALA A 66 30.08 30.64 2.61
CA ALA A 66 30.22 30.20 1.23
C ALA A 66 31.70 30.19 0.81
N GLN A 67 32.31 29.02 0.76
CA GLN A 67 33.49 28.83 -0.07
C GLN A 67 33.04 28.71 -1.52
N SER A 68 33.47 29.69 -2.30
CA SER A 68 33.40 29.76 -3.74
C SER A 68 33.95 28.49 -4.39
N LYS A 69 33.19 27.96 -5.35
CA LYS A 69 33.72 27.59 -6.67
C LYS A 69 32.61 27.06 -7.56
N ASP A 70 32.62 27.58 -8.77
CA ASP A 70 31.95 27.03 -9.94
C ASP A 70 31.83 25.52 -9.88
N SER A 71 30.61 25.04 -9.73
CA SER A 71 30.30 23.67 -10.11
C SER A 71 28.93 23.67 -10.73
N LYS A 72 28.92 23.33 -12.03
CA LYS A 72 27.73 22.88 -12.76
C LYS A 72 26.86 22.05 -11.81
N PRO A 73 25.52 22.18 -11.85
CA PRO A 73 24.65 21.43 -10.96
C PRO A 73 25.02 19.95 -11.07
N LYS A 74 25.70 19.43 -10.04
CA LYS A 74 25.99 18.00 -9.96
C LYS A 74 24.63 17.35 -9.96
N ASN A 75 24.34 16.59 -11.02
CA ASN A 75 23.19 15.73 -11.08
C ASN A 75 23.30 14.77 -9.88
N VAL A 76 22.69 15.14 -8.75
CA VAL A 76 22.76 14.37 -7.51
C VAL A 76 21.94 13.13 -7.76
N LYS A 77 22.57 12.11 -8.35
CA LYS A 77 21.97 10.80 -8.54
C LYS A 77 21.44 10.35 -7.19
N TYR A 78 20.12 10.14 -7.14
CA TYR A 78 19.39 9.74 -5.95
C TYR A 78 20.14 8.61 -5.24
N PHE A 79 20.41 8.78 -3.95
CA PHE A 79 21.30 7.91 -3.15
C PHE A 79 21.00 6.41 -3.27
N ARG A 80 19.75 6.03 -3.58
CA ARG A 80 19.35 4.62 -3.79
C ARG A 80 19.90 3.99 -5.08
N ILE A 81 20.29 4.79 -6.08
CA ILE A 81 20.74 4.30 -7.40
C ILE A 81 22.13 3.64 -7.30
N ASN A 82 22.97 4.02 -6.33
CA ASN A 82 24.36 3.55 -6.23
C ASN A 82 24.59 2.41 -5.22
N ARG A 83 23.53 1.79 -4.66
CA ARG A 83 23.64 0.66 -3.72
C ARG A 83 23.08 -0.62 -4.32
N GLU A 84 23.72 -1.13 -5.37
CA GLU A 84 23.47 -2.51 -5.82
C GLU A 84 24.13 -3.48 -4.82
N GLY A 85 23.36 -4.39 -4.20
CA GLY A 85 23.91 -5.57 -3.51
C GLY A 85 24.51 -5.41 -2.10
N TRP A 86 24.14 -4.42 -1.28
CA TRP A 86 24.76 -4.23 0.04
C TRP A 86 23.95 -4.84 1.21
N GLU A 87 24.61 -5.72 1.98
CA GLU A 87 24.05 -6.57 3.05
C GLU A 87 23.42 -5.85 4.26
N LYS A 88 23.57 -4.53 4.44
CA LYS A 88 23.14 -3.84 5.69
C LYS A 88 22.30 -2.57 5.51
N GLY A 89 21.66 -2.33 4.37
CA GLY A 89 20.86 -1.11 4.25
C GLY A 89 19.97 -0.99 3.03
N ARG A 90 18.80 -1.63 3.10
CA ARG A 90 17.67 -1.61 2.16
C ARG A 90 18.00 -2.23 0.79
N LEU A 91 17.64 -3.49 0.65
CA LEU A 91 17.64 -4.24 -0.62
C LEU A 91 17.02 -3.40 -1.74
N ASN A 92 17.78 -3.16 -2.81
CA ASN A 92 17.29 -2.44 -3.97
C ASN A 92 16.76 -3.42 -5.02
N LEU A 93 15.47 -3.78 -4.91
CA LEU A 93 14.81 -4.68 -5.85
C LEU A 93 14.77 -4.16 -7.29
N SER A 94 14.94 -2.85 -7.52
CA SER A 94 15.01 -2.31 -8.90
C SER A 94 16.20 -2.84 -9.70
N THR A 95 17.21 -3.40 -9.02
CA THR A 95 18.34 -4.07 -9.69
C THR A 95 17.92 -5.38 -10.35
N LEU A 96 16.89 -6.06 -9.85
CA LEU A 96 16.32 -7.26 -10.46
C LEU A 96 15.78 -6.97 -11.86
N LEU A 97 15.16 -5.81 -12.06
CA LEU A 97 14.59 -5.38 -13.34
C LEU A 97 15.64 -5.03 -14.40
N LYS A 98 16.87 -4.70 -13.97
CA LYS A 98 17.96 -4.29 -14.88
C LYS A 98 19.02 -5.35 -15.09
N LYS A 99 19.29 -6.16 -14.07
CA LYS A 99 20.36 -7.16 -14.01
C LYS A 99 19.87 -8.42 -13.29
N PRO A 100 18.88 -9.14 -13.85
CA PRO A 100 18.21 -10.25 -13.18
C PRO A 100 19.17 -11.38 -12.77
N HIS A 101 20.20 -11.65 -13.58
CA HIS A 101 21.16 -12.73 -13.33
C HIS A 101 22.27 -12.38 -12.33
N LYS A 102 22.37 -11.12 -11.87
CA LYS A 102 23.52 -10.68 -11.06
C LYS A 102 23.41 -11.13 -9.60
N TYR A 103 22.20 -11.35 -9.09
CA TYR A 103 21.97 -11.69 -7.68
C TYR A 103 20.80 -12.68 -7.57
N GLU A 104 21.10 -13.99 -7.54
CA GLU A 104 20.08 -15.06 -7.49
C GLU A 104 19.13 -14.93 -6.28
N GLY A 105 19.64 -14.47 -5.14
CA GLY A 105 18.84 -14.25 -3.93
C GLY A 105 17.86 -13.07 -4.01
N LEU A 106 17.94 -12.19 -5.01
CA LEU A 106 16.98 -11.08 -5.14
C LEU A 106 15.62 -11.53 -5.65
N GLU A 107 15.57 -12.53 -6.52
CA GLU A 107 14.31 -13.03 -7.08
C GLU A 107 13.48 -13.71 -5.98
N THR A 108 14.10 -14.58 -5.19
CA THR A 108 13.45 -15.26 -4.06
C THR A 108 12.97 -14.28 -3.01
N LEU A 109 13.75 -13.24 -2.75
CA LEU A 109 13.38 -12.19 -1.81
C LEU A 109 12.23 -11.32 -2.34
N ALA A 110 12.23 -10.98 -3.64
CA ALA A 110 11.11 -10.30 -4.29
C ALA A 110 9.81 -11.12 -4.21
N GLN A 111 9.89 -12.43 -4.49
CA GLN A 111 8.75 -13.34 -4.34
C GLN A 111 8.22 -13.35 -2.89
N SER A 112 9.12 -13.40 -1.91
CA SER A 112 8.75 -13.37 -0.49
C SER A 112 8.01 -12.08 -0.12
N TYR A 113 8.43 -10.93 -0.65
CA TYR A 113 7.74 -9.66 -0.40
C TYR A 113 6.35 -9.61 -1.02
N VAL A 114 6.19 -10.10 -2.25
CA VAL A 114 4.87 -10.17 -2.88
C VAL A 114 3.93 -11.04 -2.02
N LYS A 115 4.40 -12.19 -1.55
CA LYS A 115 3.62 -13.09 -0.69
C LYS A 115 3.32 -12.46 0.69
N GLN A 116 4.26 -11.74 1.30
CA GLN A 116 4.01 -11.05 2.57
C GLN A 116 2.99 -9.91 2.42
N LEU A 117 3.09 -9.12 1.35
CA LEU A 117 2.24 -7.95 1.14
C LEU A 117 0.83 -8.32 0.69
N TYR A 118 0.68 -9.33 -0.16
CA TYR A 118 -0.61 -9.64 -0.80
C TYR A 118 -1.10 -11.07 -0.54
N GLY A 119 -0.28 -11.97 0.01
CA GLY A 119 -0.66 -13.38 0.21
C GLY A 119 -1.83 -13.60 1.16
N HIS A 120 -2.18 -12.59 1.95
CA HIS A 120 -3.35 -12.61 2.83
C HIS A 120 -4.63 -12.08 2.16
N ALA A 121 -4.53 -11.52 0.94
CA ALA A 121 -5.63 -10.92 0.21
C ALA A 121 -6.50 -11.95 -0.48
N SER A 122 -7.82 -11.73 -0.47
CA SER A 122 -8.80 -12.67 -1.05
C SER A 122 -8.67 -12.87 -2.55
N PHE A 123 -8.13 -11.86 -3.26
CA PHE A 123 -7.88 -11.93 -4.70
C PHE A 123 -6.54 -12.58 -5.05
N TYR A 124 -5.66 -12.80 -4.07
CA TYR A 124 -4.35 -13.37 -4.31
C TYR A 124 -4.46 -14.88 -4.54
N PRO A 125 -3.84 -15.44 -5.59
CA PRO A 125 -3.89 -16.88 -5.83
C PRO A 125 -3.28 -17.68 -4.70
N GLN A 126 -3.87 -18.84 -4.40
CA GLN A 126 -3.26 -19.84 -3.52
C GLN A 126 -2.12 -20.62 -4.19
N ASP A 127 -1.79 -20.31 -5.45
CA ASP A 127 -0.68 -20.90 -6.17
C ASP A 127 0.66 -20.28 -5.73
N ASP A 128 1.51 -21.09 -5.11
CA ASP A 128 2.85 -20.70 -4.66
C ASP A 128 3.78 -20.28 -5.81
N ASN A 129 3.48 -20.66 -7.05
CA ASN A 129 4.26 -20.25 -8.23
C ASN A 129 3.87 -18.88 -8.76
N PHE A 130 2.71 -18.33 -8.38
CA PHE A 130 2.25 -17.04 -8.86
C PHE A 130 3.28 -15.91 -8.68
N PRO A 131 3.89 -15.69 -7.49
CA PRO A 131 4.87 -14.61 -7.33
C PRO A 131 6.10 -14.79 -8.23
N LYS A 132 6.50 -16.03 -8.54
CA LYS A 132 7.59 -16.30 -9.48
C LYS A 132 7.20 -15.91 -10.91
N ILE A 133 5.98 -16.26 -11.35
CA ILE A 133 5.46 -15.91 -12.67
C ILE A 133 5.39 -14.39 -12.84
N LEU A 134 4.85 -13.69 -11.84
CA LEU A 134 4.73 -12.23 -11.85
C LEU A 134 6.10 -11.54 -11.95
N ILE A 135 7.05 -11.96 -11.10
CA ILE A 135 8.39 -11.36 -11.10
C ILE A 135 9.11 -11.59 -12.43
N LYS A 136 9.00 -12.79 -13.01
CA LYS A 136 9.57 -13.07 -14.34
C LYS A 136 8.97 -12.20 -15.43
N ALA A 137 7.65 -12.07 -15.46
CA ALA A 137 6.98 -11.24 -16.46
C ALA A 137 7.38 -9.76 -16.35
N LEU A 138 7.54 -9.24 -15.12
CA LEU A 138 8.04 -7.87 -14.89
C LEU A 138 9.50 -7.71 -15.34
N VAL A 139 10.35 -8.69 -15.05
CA VAL A 139 11.75 -8.68 -15.50
C VAL A 139 11.83 -8.69 -17.03
N GLU A 140 11.03 -9.51 -17.71
CA GLU A 140 11.00 -9.57 -19.18
C GLU A 140 10.64 -8.21 -19.81
N ILE A 141 9.66 -7.50 -19.23
CA ILE A 141 9.25 -6.16 -19.70
C ILE A 141 10.36 -5.13 -19.51
N TYR A 142 11.09 -5.18 -18.39
CA TYR A 142 12.05 -4.14 -18.02
C TYR A 142 13.49 -4.41 -18.47
N ALA A 143 13.91 -5.66 -18.55
CA ALA A 143 15.29 -6.02 -18.89
C ALA A 143 15.62 -5.73 -20.36
N GLY A 144 14.63 -5.82 -21.25
CA GLY A 144 14.80 -5.63 -22.70
C GLY A 144 14.48 -4.23 -23.22
N ASN A 145 13.93 -3.33 -22.38
CA ASN A 145 13.30 -2.11 -22.87
C ASN A 145 14.04 -0.85 -22.38
N LYS A 146 14.49 0.00 -23.32
CA LYS A 146 15.22 1.24 -22.98
C LYS A 146 14.34 2.25 -22.25
N ASN A 147 13.06 2.29 -22.60
CA ASN A 147 12.03 3.10 -21.97
C ASN A 147 10.87 2.17 -21.56
N PRO A 148 10.97 1.47 -20.42
CA PRO A 148 9.90 0.60 -19.96
C PRO A 148 8.67 1.45 -19.59
N PRO A 149 7.44 0.92 -19.79
CA PRO A 149 6.21 1.60 -19.42
C PRO A 149 6.12 1.80 -17.90
N GLU A 150 5.35 2.80 -17.47
CA GLU A 150 5.09 2.98 -16.03
C GLU A 150 4.33 1.77 -15.47
N LEU A 151 4.46 1.50 -14.16
CA LEU A 151 3.88 0.30 -13.53
C LEU A 151 2.38 0.14 -13.80
N TYR A 152 1.61 1.23 -13.79
CA TYR A 152 0.17 1.23 -14.03
C TYR A 152 -0.22 1.06 -15.50
N GLU A 153 0.73 1.17 -16.43
CA GLU A 153 0.52 1.02 -17.87
C GLU A 153 0.79 -0.41 -18.34
N ILE A 154 1.33 -1.26 -17.47
CA ILE A 154 1.66 -2.64 -17.80
C ILE A 154 0.37 -3.44 -17.96
N ALA A 155 0.16 -3.96 -19.17
CA ALA A 155 -0.87 -4.93 -19.47
C ALA A 155 -0.24 -6.28 -19.84
N PHE A 156 -0.57 -7.33 -19.08
CA PHE A 156 -0.12 -8.68 -19.39
C PHE A 156 -1.05 -9.35 -20.40
N LYS A 157 -0.49 -10.20 -21.27
CA LYS A 157 -1.28 -11.04 -22.20
C LYS A 157 -2.11 -12.09 -21.45
N ASP A 158 -1.60 -12.60 -20.35
CA ASP A 158 -2.33 -13.50 -19.46
C ASP A 158 -3.35 -12.69 -18.66
N LYS A 159 -4.64 -12.97 -18.92
CA LYS A 159 -5.77 -12.30 -18.27
C LYS A 159 -5.75 -12.47 -16.75
N THR A 160 -5.38 -13.65 -16.26
CA THR A 160 -5.34 -13.95 -14.82
C THR A 160 -4.26 -13.13 -14.15
N LEU A 161 -3.06 -13.13 -14.73
CA LEU A 161 -1.93 -12.33 -14.25
C LEU A 161 -2.26 -10.83 -14.27
N ASN A 162 -2.90 -10.36 -15.36
CA ASN A 162 -3.30 -8.98 -15.53
C ASN A 162 -4.33 -8.53 -14.49
N ASP A 163 -5.38 -9.31 -14.27
CA ASP A 163 -6.45 -8.98 -13.33
C ASP A 163 -5.92 -8.91 -11.88
N ILE A 164 -5.04 -9.83 -11.50
CA ILE A 164 -4.43 -9.84 -10.17
C ILE A 164 -3.47 -8.67 -10.00
N PHE A 165 -2.61 -8.43 -10.99
CA PHE A 165 -1.66 -7.32 -10.94
C PHE A 165 -2.35 -5.96 -10.89
N PHE A 166 -3.44 -5.79 -11.65
CA PHE A 166 -4.28 -4.59 -11.59
C PHE A 166 -4.81 -4.36 -10.17
N LYS A 167 -5.35 -5.41 -9.52
CA LYS A 167 -5.83 -5.34 -8.12
C LYS A 167 -4.71 -5.06 -7.11
N MET A 168 -3.46 -5.43 -7.41
CA MET A 168 -2.30 -5.09 -6.56
C MET A 168 -1.91 -3.62 -6.65
N LEU A 169 -2.12 -2.98 -7.80
CA LEU A 169 -1.72 -1.59 -8.05
C LEU A 169 -2.80 -0.57 -7.68
N HIS A 170 -4.05 -0.89 -7.99
CA HIS A 170 -5.20 -0.01 -7.78
C HIS A 170 -5.99 -0.35 -6.52
N GLY A 171 -5.59 -1.43 -5.85
CA GLY A 171 -6.29 -2.00 -4.72
C GLY A 171 -7.58 -2.66 -5.08
N THR A 172 -8.23 -3.13 -4.03
CA THR A 172 -9.59 -3.63 -4.11
C THR A 172 -10.48 -2.77 -3.24
N HIS A 173 -11.69 -2.48 -3.72
CA HIS A 173 -12.73 -1.86 -2.89
C HIS A 173 -13.17 -2.73 -1.69
N THR A 174 -12.64 -3.95 -1.57
CA THR A 174 -12.92 -4.85 -0.45
C THR A 174 -12.00 -4.55 0.72
N TYR A 175 -12.62 -4.17 1.84
CA TYR A 175 -11.99 -4.05 3.15
C TYR A 175 -12.15 -5.38 3.90
N ASP A 176 -11.05 -5.95 4.39
CA ASP A 176 -11.10 -7.14 5.24
C ASP A 176 -11.44 -6.69 6.67
N LEU A 177 -12.68 -6.99 7.10
CA LEU A 177 -13.20 -6.60 8.43
C LEU A 177 -12.51 -7.35 9.57
N GLU A 178 -12.09 -8.60 9.36
CA GLU A 178 -11.44 -9.42 10.40
C GLU A 178 -9.99 -8.95 10.61
N LYS A 179 -9.28 -8.72 9.52
CA LYS A 179 -7.87 -8.27 9.57
C LYS A 179 -7.71 -6.77 9.74
N LYS A 180 -8.79 -5.99 9.56
CA LYS A 180 -8.83 -4.52 9.54
C LYS A 180 -7.89 -3.89 8.50
N ILE A 181 -7.61 -4.60 7.42
CA ILE A 181 -6.70 -4.16 6.35
C ILE A 181 -7.54 -3.84 5.11
N GLY A 182 -7.37 -2.62 4.58
CA GLY A 182 -7.74 -2.32 3.20
C GLY A 182 -6.60 -2.74 2.29
N TYR A 183 -6.90 -3.48 1.23
CA TYR A 183 -5.89 -3.84 0.24
C TYR A 183 -5.67 -2.62 -0.66
N PRO A 184 -4.50 -1.94 -0.55
CA PRO A 184 -4.20 -0.70 -1.27
C PRO A 184 -4.16 -0.91 -2.77
#